data_AF-A0A9Q0GH89-F1
#
_entry.id   AF-A0A9Q0GH89-F1
#
_cell.length_a   1.000
_cell.length_b   1.000
_cell.length_c   1.000
_cell.angle_alpha   90.00
_cell.angle_beta   90.00
_cell.angle_gamma   90.00
#
_symmetry.space_group_name_H-M   'P 1'
#
loop_
_entity.id
_entity.type
_entity.pdbx_description
1 polymer ?
#
loop_
_entity_poly.entity_id
_entity_poly.type
_entity_poly.pdbx_seq_one_letter_code
_entity_poly.pdbx_strand_id
1 'polypeptide(L)'
;MRFTVHGMWPKFLKGYLPDKPFQPGPMNLKLSDEAKKGLQKICPDLKHPPNSYPFWKYEWVVRGSYQWLPATEYFIRTGILLTESGVENLLTDAVIELEIGKPGLT
;
A
#
# COMPACT_ATOMS: atom_id res chain seq x y z
N MET A 1 0.35 13.13 11.91
CA MET A 1 0.69 12.67 10.54
C MET A 1 0.11 11.27 10.36
N ARG A 2 -0.45 10.91 9.20
CA ARG A 2 -0.94 9.54 8.98
C ARG A 2 -0.37 9.00 7.68
N PHE A 3 0.38 7.90 7.77
CA PHE A 3 0.91 7.21 6.61
C PHE A 3 -0.17 6.32 6.01
N THR A 4 -0.10 6.18 4.70
CA THR A 4 -0.86 5.18 3.97
C THR A 4 0.09 4.28 3.22
N VAL A 5 -0.38 3.08 2.98
CA VAL A 5 0.27 2.09 2.15
C VAL A 5 0.19 2.54 0.69
N HIS A 6 1.32 2.46 -0.01
CA HIS A 6 1.33 2.42 -1.46
C HIS A 6 1.21 0.97 -1.97
N GLY A 7 2.10 0.09 -1.52
CA GLY A 7 2.05 -1.34 -1.83
C GLY A 7 3.15 -2.14 -1.14
N MET A 8 3.05 -3.48 -1.20
CA MET A 8 4.08 -4.39 -0.70
C MET A 8 4.79 -5.04 -1.89
N TRP A 9 6.05 -4.68 -2.10
CA TRP A 9 6.76 -5.05 -3.32
C TRP A 9 7.81 -6.13 -3.04
N PRO A 10 7.60 -7.36 -3.51
CA PRO A 10 8.60 -8.40 -3.35
C PRO A 10 9.84 -8.01 -4.16
N LYS A 11 11.01 -8.07 -3.51
CA LYS A 11 12.32 -7.88 -4.16
C LYS A 11 13.18 -9.09 -3.87
N PHE A 12 13.93 -9.54 -4.86
CA PHE A 12 15.02 -10.48 -4.62
C PHE A 12 16.12 -9.79 -3.83
N LEU A 13 16.92 -10.57 -3.10
CA LEU A 13 18.05 -10.07 -2.30
C LEU A 13 19.04 -9.22 -3.10
N LYS A 14 19.11 -9.41 -4.43
CA LYS A 14 19.94 -8.63 -5.36
C LYS A 14 19.29 -7.32 -5.82
N GLY A 15 18.14 -6.93 -5.26
CA GLY A 15 17.42 -5.70 -5.58
C GLY A 15 16.50 -5.77 -6.81
N TYR A 16 16.56 -6.85 -7.60
CA TYR A 16 15.71 -7.04 -8.77
C TYR A 16 14.29 -7.41 -8.36
N LEU A 17 13.32 -6.89 -9.13
CA LEU A 17 11.94 -7.34 -9.09
C LEU A 17 11.84 -8.67 -9.83
N PRO A 18 10.97 -9.59 -9.40
CA PRO A 18 10.73 -10.79 -10.17
C PRO A 18 10.20 -10.49 -11.58
N ASP A 19 10.76 -11.15 -12.59
CA ASP A 19 10.47 -10.90 -14.01
C ASP A 19 9.12 -11.47 -14.45
N LYS A 20 8.58 -12.46 -13.72
CA LYS A 20 7.30 -13.12 -14.00
C LYS A 20 6.54 -13.48 -12.72
N PRO A 21 5.21 -13.31 -12.67
CA PRO A 21 4.41 -13.69 -11.51
C PRO A 21 4.55 -15.18 -11.24
N PHE A 22 4.77 -15.54 -9.97
CA PHE A 22 4.98 -16.93 -9.57
C PHE A 22 3.75 -17.80 -9.84
N GLN A 23 2.55 -17.24 -9.65
CA GLN A 23 1.32 -17.70 -10.29
C GLN A 23 0.40 -16.52 -10.54
N PRO A 24 -0.20 -16.36 -11.73
CA PRO A 24 -1.30 -15.44 -11.92
C PRO A 24 -2.51 -16.01 -11.17
N GLY A 25 -2.60 -15.75 -9.86
CA GLY A 25 -3.85 -15.89 -9.14
C GLY A 25 -4.95 -15.14 -9.90
N PRO A 26 -6.22 -15.57 -9.81
CA PRO A 26 -7.32 -14.99 -10.57
C PRO A 26 -7.23 -13.45 -10.64
N MET A 27 -7.15 -12.91 -11.86
CA MET A 27 -6.94 -11.49 -12.16
C MET A 27 -8.03 -10.57 -11.56
N ASN A 28 -9.11 -11.17 -11.09
CA ASN A 28 -10.23 -10.55 -10.40
C ASN A 28 -9.98 -10.49 -8.90
N LEU A 29 -9.55 -9.30 -8.46
CA LEU A 29 -9.56 -8.85 -7.07
C LEU A 29 -11.01 -8.88 -6.52
N LYS A 30 -11.47 -10.05 -6.06
CA LYS A 30 -12.76 -10.21 -5.38
C LYS A 30 -12.60 -9.85 -3.90
N LEU A 31 -12.68 -8.56 -3.59
CA LEU A 31 -12.71 -8.06 -2.22
C LEU A 31 -14.16 -7.95 -1.74
N SER A 32 -14.42 -8.36 -0.49
CA SER A 32 -15.67 -8.03 0.18
C SER A 32 -15.78 -6.51 0.41
N ASP A 33 -16.97 -5.99 0.66
CA ASP A 33 -17.16 -4.57 0.90
C ASP A 33 -16.49 -4.12 2.21
N GLU A 34 -16.43 -5.00 3.20
CA GLU A 34 -15.66 -4.79 4.44
C GLU A 34 -14.17 -4.65 4.13
N ALA A 35 -13.62 -5.53 3.28
CA ALA A 35 -12.22 -5.47 2.87
C ALA A 35 -11.93 -4.19 2.07
N LYS A 36 -12.83 -3.76 1.18
CA LYS A 36 -12.71 -2.48 0.46
C LYS A 36 -12.73 -1.28 1.40
N LYS A 37 -13.64 -1.25 2.39
CA LYS A 37 -13.71 -0.18 3.40
C LYS A 37 -12.45 -0.12 4.25
N GLY A 38 -11.91 -1.27 4.64
CA GLY A 38 -10.63 -1.38 5.34
C GLY A 38 -9.49 -0.84 4.48
N LEU A 39 -9.40 -1.32 3.23
CA LEU A 39 -8.38 -0.89 2.26
C LEU A 39 -8.43 0.60 1.95
N GLN A 40 -9.62 1.19 1.85
CA GLN A 40 -9.76 2.63 1.63
C GLN A 40 -9.13 3.46 2.75
N LYS A 41 -9.08 2.94 3.98
CA LYS A 41 -8.45 3.65 5.12
C LYS A 41 -6.94 3.53 5.12
N ILE A 42 -6.41 2.37 4.69
CA ILE A 42 -4.97 2.07 4.79
C ILE A 42 -4.22 2.31 3.49
N CYS A 43 -4.86 2.18 2.34
CA CYS A 43 -4.28 2.19 1.00
C CYS A 43 -5.20 2.97 0.02
N PRO A 44 -5.60 4.22 0.32
CA PRO A 44 -6.42 5.00 -0.60
C PRO A 44 -5.64 5.38 -1.87
N ASP A 45 -6.35 5.47 -3.01
CA ASP A 45 -5.86 6.30 -4.12
C ASP A 45 -6.18 7.76 -3.82
N LEU A 46 -5.13 8.60 -3.85
CA LEU A 46 -5.22 10.03 -3.58
C LEU A 46 -5.45 10.86 -4.87
N LYS A 47 -5.55 10.21 -6.03
CA LYS A 47 -5.94 10.87 -7.29
C LYS A 47 -7.37 11.38 -7.23
N HIS A 48 -7.65 12.43 -8.03
CA HIS A 48 -8.99 12.99 -8.17
C HIS A 48 -9.60 12.63 -9.54
N PRO A 49 -10.83 12.08 -9.60
CA PRO A 49 -11.69 11.69 -8.47
C PRO A 49 -11.14 10.46 -7.72
N PRO A 50 -11.39 10.34 -6.40
CA PRO A 50 -10.89 9.22 -5.63
C PRO A 50 -11.54 7.92 -6.09
N ASN A 51 -10.72 7.03 -6.64
CA ASN A 51 -11.14 5.69 -7.02
C ASN A 51 -10.00 4.69 -6.78
N SER A 52 -10.03 4.06 -5.60
CA SER A 52 -8.93 3.20 -5.18
C SER A 52 -8.95 1.81 -5.82
N TYR A 53 -10.06 1.38 -6.43
CA TYR A 53 -10.15 0.02 -6.97
C TYR A 53 -9.19 -0.23 -8.15
N PRO A 54 -9.09 0.65 -9.17
CA PRO A 54 -8.05 0.57 -10.19
C PRO A 54 -6.63 0.52 -9.62
N PHE A 55 -6.36 1.33 -8.60
CA PHE A 55 -5.06 1.36 -7.92
C PHE A 55 -4.75 0.02 -7.22
N TRP A 56 -5.69 -0.53 -6.44
CA TRP A 56 -5.51 -1.84 -5.80
C TRP A 56 -5.34 -2.96 -6.83
N LYS A 57 -6.12 -2.91 -7.91
CA LYS A 57 -5.98 -3.88 -9.01
C LYS A 57 -4.59 -3.79 -9.64
N TYR A 58 -4.07 -2.59 -9.87
CA TYR A 58 -2.74 -2.37 -10.40
C TYR A 58 -1.66 -2.92 -9.47
N GLU A 59 -1.68 -2.56 -8.18
CA GLU A 59 -0.72 -3.05 -7.19
C GLU A 59 -0.76 -4.57 -7.04
N TRP A 60 -1.96 -5.17 -7.03
CA TRP A 60 -2.09 -6.62 -7.02
C TRP A 60 -1.48 -7.27 -8.27
N VAL A 61 -1.85 -6.80 -9.46
CA VAL A 61 -1.39 -7.40 -10.73
C VAL A 61 0.13 -7.26 -10.88
N VAL A 62 0.67 -6.08 -10.58
CA VAL A 62 2.08 -5.76 -10.85
C VAL A 62 3.02 -6.22 -9.73
N ARG A 63 2.53 -6.36 -8.49
CA ARG A 63 3.38 -6.59 -7.30
C ARG A 63 2.88 -7.75 -6.45
N GLY A 64 1.60 -7.77 -6.12
CA GLY A 64 1.02 -8.77 -5.22
C GLY A 64 0.97 -10.18 -5.80
N SER A 65 0.74 -10.33 -7.11
CA SER A 65 0.62 -11.62 -7.82
C SER A 65 1.92 -12.43 -7.84
N TYR A 66 3.04 -11.82 -7.49
CA TYR A 66 4.33 -12.48 -7.30
C TYR A 66 4.44 -13.16 -5.93
N GLN A 67 3.48 -12.94 -5.05
CA GLN A 67 3.44 -13.53 -3.73
C GLN A 67 2.47 -14.70 -3.73
N TRP A 68 2.82 -15.77 -3.02
CA TRP A 68 1.98 -16.97 -2.88
C TRP A 68 0.83 -16.73 -1.88
N LEU A 69 0.12 -15.61 -2.05
CA LEU A 69 -0.93 -15.13 -1.15
C LEU A 69 -2.21 -14.86 -1.94
N PRO A 70 -3.40 -15.07 -1.37
CA PRO A 70 -4.62 -14.48 -1.89
C PRO A 70 -4.54 -12.94 -1.88
N ALA A 71 -5.21 -12.28 -2.82
CA ALA A 71 -5.17 -10.81 -2.92
C ALA A 71 -5.63 -10.10 -1.63
N THR A 72 -6.68 -10.62 -0.98
CA THR A 72 -7.14 -10.11 0.31
C THR A 72 -6.06 -10.22 1.38
N GLU A 73 -5.35 -11.36 1.43
CA GLU A 73 -4.28 -11.60 2.40
C GLU A 73 -3.06 -10.70 2.14
N TYR A 74 -2.69 -10.48 0.87
CA TYR A 74 -1.65 -9.52 0.48
C TYR A 74 -1.93 -8.12 1.05
N PHE A 75 -3.17 -7.64 0.90
CA PHE A 75 -3.57 -6.32 1.37
C PHE A 75 -3.69 -6.24 2.90
N ILE A 76 -4.20 -7.28 3.56
CA ILE A 76 -4.23 -7.37 5.02
C ILE A 76 -2.81 -7.30 5.59
N ARG A 77 -1.89 -8.12 5.07
CA ARG A 77 -0.49 -8.13 5.52
C ARG A 77 0.19 -6.79 5.31
N THR A 78 -0.10 -6.10 4.21
CA THR A 78 0.47 -4.78 3.98
C THR A 78 0.00 -3.76 5.04
N GLY A 79 -1.27 -3.83 5.45
CA GLY A 79 -1.80 -2.98 6.53
C GLY A 79 -1.22 -3.33 7.91
N ILE A 80 -1.02 -4.63 8.19
CA ILE A 80 -0.36 -5.09 9.42
C ILE A 80 1.07 -4.55 9.49
N LEU A 81 1.85 -4.68 8.42
CA LEU A 81 3.23 -4.19 8.36
C LEU A 81 3.33 -2.67 8.57
N LEU A 82 2.39 -1.88 8.03
CA LEU A 82 2.35 -0.44 8.30
C LEU A 82 2.16 -0.17 9.80
N THR A 83 1.22 -0.88 10.44
CA THR A 83 0.96 -0.75 11.88
C THR A 83 2.17 -1.18 12.72
N GLU A 84 2.75 -2.33 12.41
CA GLU A 84 3.91 -2.89 13.13
C GLU A 84 5.19 -2.08 12.92
N SER A 85 5.33 -1.37 11.79
CA SER A 85 6.49 -0.50 11.55
C SER A 85 6.62 0.63 12.57
N GLY A 86 5.50 1.03 13.20
CA GLY A 86 5.48 2.11 14.17
C GLY A 86 5.93 3.46 13.62
N VAL A 87 6.02 3.62 12.28
CA VAL A 87 6.62 4.80 11.64
C VAL A 87 5.95 6.12 12.05
N GLU A 88 4.63 6.10 12.24
CA GLU A 88 3.88 7.26 12.74
C GLU A 88 4.33 7.68 14.14
N ASN A 89 4.44 6.72 15.06
CA ASN A 89 4.87 6.97 16.43
C ASN A 89 6.33 7.44 16.45
N LEU A 90 7.21 6.75 15.70
CA LEU A 90 8.63 7.10 15.63
C LEU A 90 8.86 8.54 15.18
N LEU A 91 8.12 9.02 14.18
CA LEU A 91 8.28 10.39 13.69
C LEU A 91 7.62 11.43 14.60
N THR A 92 6.51 11.08 15.24
CA THR A 92 5.84 11.94 16.22
C THR A 92 6.71 12.13 17.47
N ASP A 93 7.27 11.03 18.00
CA ASP A 93 8.15 11.04 19.17
C ASP A 93 9.47 11.80 18.90
N ALA A 94 9.94 11.78 17.65
CA ALA A 94 11.11 12.54 17.23
C ALA A 94 10.85 14.06 17.11
N VAL A 95 9.64 14.55 17.44
CA VAL A 95 9.20 15.96 17.25
C VAL A 95 9.39 16.42 15.80
N ILE A 96 9.34 15.49 14.84
CA ILE A 96 9.27 15.82 13.42
C ILE A 96 7.80 16.06 13.11
N GLU A 97 7.30 17.21 13.55
CA GLU A 97 6.03 17.70 13.07
C GLU A 97 6.23 18.25 11.65
N LEU A 98 5.26 17.98 10.77
CA LEU A 98 5.21 18.63 9.47
C LEU A 98 4.98 20.12 9.71
N GLU A 99 6.05 20.90 9.82
CA GLU A 99 5.94 22.35 9.73
C GLU A 99 5.37 22.67 8.35
N ILE A 100 4.20 23.31 8.34
CA ILE A 100 3.62 23.86 7.13
C ILE A 100 4.57 24.99 6.70
N GLY A 101 5.51 24.68 5.80
CA GLY A 101 6.33 25.69 5.15
C GLY A 101 5.40 26.76 4.57
N LYS A 102 5.52 28.00 5.07
CA LYS A 102 4.71 29.13 4.58
C LYS A 102 4.86 29.20 3.06
N PRO A 103 3.77 29.09 2.28
CA PRO A 103 3.87 29.26 0.84
C PRO A 103 4.09 30.74 0.55
N GLY A 104 5.26 31.07 0.01
CA GLY A 104 5.58 32.39 -0.54
C GLY A 104 6.78 33.04 0.11
N LEU A 105 7.96 32.86 -0.53
CA LEU A 105 9.06 33.82 -0.63
C LEU A 105 10.14 33.20 -1.56
N THR A 106 9.87 33.17 -2.87
CA THR A 106 10.86 33.29 -3.96
C THR A 106 10.12 33.76 -5.21
#